data_AF-X1RT02-F1
#
_entry.id   AF-X1RT02-F1
#
_cell.length_a   1.000
_cell.length_b   1.000
_cell.length_c   1.000
_cell.angle_alpha   90.00
_cell.angle_beta   90.00
_cell.angle_gamma   90.00
#
_symmetry.space_group_name_H-M   'P 1'
#
loop_
_entity.id
_entity.type
_entity.pdbx_description
1 polymer ?
#
loop_
_entity_poly.entity_id
_entity_poly.type
_entity_poly.pdbx_seq_one_letter_code
_entity_poly.pdbx_strand_id
1 'polypeptide(L)'
;MKELNSNEFLKLFGATTERCLIFTKVSTGRAPMIAIKSQEFKPSLVILHGVGKVDRLAIELAEQMQIPLAVSKMGSIDTLTKELRAFEPV
;
A
#
# COMPACT_ATOMS: atom_id res chain seq x y z
N MET A 1 5.50 -15.48 -11.41
CA MET A 1 4.89 -15.27 -10.09
C MET A 1 5.53 -16.26 -9.15
N LYS A 2 6.14 -15.83 -8.04
CA LYS A 2 6.48 -16.77 -6.97
C LYS A 2 5.23 -16.93 -6.13
N GLU A 3 4.60 -18.09 -6.21
CA GLU A 3 3.51 -18.47 -5.30
C GLU A 3 4.14 -18.85 -3.96
N LEU A 4 3.58 -18.32 -2.86
CA LEU A 4 4.01 -18.65 -1.51
C LEU A 4 3.17 -19.84 -1.03
N ASN A 5 3.81 -20.85 -0.46
CA ASN A 5 3.06 -21.91 0.23
C ASN A 5 2.48 -21.38 1.55
N SER A 6 1.51 -22.10 2.13
CA SER A 6 0.79 -21.65 3.33
C SER A 6 1.70 -21.26 4.50
N ASN A 7 2.82 -21.97 4.70
CA ASN A 7 3.76 -21.68 5.77
C ASN A 7 4.61 -20.44 5.48
N GLU A 8 5.02 -20.22 4.23
CA GLU A 8 5.72 -19.00 3.81
C GLU A 8 4.80 -17.79 3.90
N PHE A 9 3.53 -17.94 3.49
CA PHE A 9 2.51 -16.92 3.66
C PHE A 9 2.31 -16.59 5.15
N LEU A 10 2.15 -17.59 6.01
CA LEU A 10 1.96 -17.39 7.44
C LEU A 10 3.18 -16.74 8.11
N LYS A 11 4.40 -17.13 7.71
CA LYS A 11 5.64 -16.48 8.18
C LYS A 11 5.71 -15.02 7.73
N LEU A 12 5.38 -14.72 6.47
CA LEU A 12 5.36 -13.36 5.95
C LEU A 12 4.26 -12.50 6.63
N PHE A 13 3.10 -13.10 6.89
CA PHE A 13 1.97 -12.47 7.57
C PHE A 13 2.14 -12.37 9.10
N GLY A 14 2.96 -13.23 9.70
CA GLY A 14 3.25 -13.22 11.13
C GLY A 14 4.54 -12.47 11.52
N ALA A 15 5.47 -12.27 10.57
CA ALA A 15 6.79 -11.70 10.87
C ALA A 15 6.79 -10.21 11.21
N THR A 16 5.76 -9.47 10.82
CA THR A 16 5.62 -8.04 11.16
C THR A 16 4.14 -7.68 11.28
N THR A 17 3.79 -6.77 12.17
CA THR A 17 2.46 -6.16 12.20
C THR A 17 2.42 -4.87 11.38
N GLU A 18 3.57 -4.31 11.03
CA GLU A 18 3.71 -3.04 10.33
C GLU A 18 3.97 -3.28 8.84
N ARG A 19 2.97 -2.93 8.02
CA ARG A 19 3.00 -3.13 6.56
C ARG A 19 2.51 -1.89 5.83
N CYS A 20 3.26 -1.51 4.80
CA CYS A 20 2.83 -0.54 3.81
C CYS A 20 2.23 -1.26 2.58
N LEU A 21 1.05 -0.81 2.13
CA LEU A 21 0.48 -1.23 0.85
C LEU A 21 0.69 -0.15 -0.22
N ILE A 22 1.28 -0.55 -1.35
CA ILE A 22 1.54 0.37 -2.47
C ILE A 22 0.69 -0.06 -3.66
N PHE A 23 -0.26 0.79 -4.05
CA PHE A 23 -1.13 0.56 -5.19
C PHE A 23 -0.57 1.25 -6.43
N THR A 24 -0.33 0.47 -7.48
CA THR A 24 0.12 0.95 -8.78
C THR A 24 -1.01 0.82 -9.81
N LYS A 25 -0.90 1.56 -10.92
CA LYS A 25 -1.88 1.54 -12.02
C LYS A 25 -3.31 1.85 -11.54
N VAL A 26 -3.42 2.78 -10.57
CA VAL A 26 -4.69 3.26 -10.03
C VAL A 26 -4.91 4.71 -10.46
N SER A 27 -6.18 5.09 -10.65
CA SER A 27 -6.54 6.43 -11.11
C SER A 27 -6.63 7.44 -9.97
N THR A 28 -7.46 7.16 -8.95
CA THR A 28 -7.75 8.10 -7.84
C THR A 28 -7.56 7.51 -6.45
N GLY A 29 -7.37 6.19 -6.33
CA GLY A 29 -7.24 5.49 -5.04
C GLY A 29 -8.54 5.12 -4.33
N ARG A 30 -9.71 5.49 -4.87
CA ARG A 30 -11.02 5.17 -4.27
C ARG A 30 -11.23 3.66 -4.06
N ALA A 31 -11.08 2.87 -5.13
CA ALA A 31 -11.30 1.42 -5.06
C ALA A 31 -10.36 0.71 -4.06
N PRO A 32 -9.03 0.98 -4.06
CA PRO A 32 -8.14 0.50 -3.01
C PRO A 32 -8.60 0.79 -1.58
N MET A 33 -8.99 2.03 -1.29
CA MET A 33 -9.39 2.42 0.07
C MET A 33 -10.71 1.80 0.51
N ILE A 34 -11.66 1.61 -0.41
CA ILE A 34 -12.90 0.86 -0.14
C ILE A 34 -12.57 -0.61 0.20
N ALA A 35 -11.68 -1.23 -0.57
CA ALA A 35 -11.25 -2.61 -0.31
C ALA A 35 -10.57 -2.74 1.05
N ILE A 36 -9.71 -1.78 1.43
CA ILE A 36 -9.09 -1.77 2.77
C ILE A 36 -10.14 -1.60 3.87
N LYS A 37 -11.17 -0.78 3.66
CA LYS A 37 -12.24 -0.57 4.65
C LYS A 37 -12.93 -1.89 5.04
N SER A 38 -13.10 -2.82 4.10
CA SER A 38 -13.78 -4.11 4.33
C SER A 38 -12.93 -5.20 4.99
N GLN A 39 -11.61 -4.99 5.15
CA GLN A 39 -10.72 -5.97 5.78
C GLN A 39 -10.63 -5.75 7.31
N GLU A 40 -10.54 -6.84 8.07
CA GLU A 40 -10.30 -6.77 9.53
C GLU A 40 -8.91 -6.19 9.87
N PHE A 41 -7.90 -6.55 9.07
CA PHE A 41 -6.52 -6.08 9.27
C PHE A 41 -6.24 -4.81 8.46
N LYS A 42 -5.86 -3.74 9.14
CA LYS A 42 -5.51 -2.45 8.51
C LYS A 42 -3.99 -2.33 8.33
N PRO A 43 -3.50 -1.84 7.18
CA PRO A 43 -2.09 -1.54 6.99
C PRO A 43 -1.66 -0.31 7.83
N SER A 44 -0.37 -0.19 8.10
CA SER A 44 0.19 0.98 8.79
C SER A 44 0.42 2.17 7.86
N LEU A 45 0.45 1.95 6.55
CA LEU A 45 0.62 2.99 5.53
C LEU A 45 0.02 2.54 4.20
N VAL A 46 -0.58 3.48 3.46
CA VAL A 46 -1.01 3.27 2.07
C VAL A 46 -0.34 4.30 1.16
N ILE A 47 0.21 3.83 0.04
CA ILE A 47 0.81 4.68 -0.98
C ILE A 47 0.09 4.45 -2.32
N LEU A 48 -0.32 5.54 -2.97
CA LEU A 48 -0.87 5.52 -4.32
C LEU A 48 0.22 6.01 -5.30
N HIS A 49 0.62 5.16 -6.25
CA HIS A 49 1.68 5.50 -7.20
C HIS A 49 1.12 6.17 -8.46
N GLY A 50 1.62 7.37 -8.77
CA GLY A 50 1.33 8.09 -10.01
C GLY A 50 -0.06 8.74 -10.09
N VAL A 51 -0.79 8.78 -8.97
CA VAL A 51 -2.12 9.42 -8.92
C VAL A 51 -1.99 10.93 -8.98
N GLY A 52 -2.64 11.57 -9.97
CA GLY A 52 -2.64 13.02 -10.10
C GLY A 52 -3.53 13.74 -9.09
N LYS A 53 -4.70 13.17 -8.79
CA LYS A 53 -5.64 13.67 -7.78
C LYS A 53 -6.24 12.51 -7.00
N VAL A 54 -6.04 12.51 -5.70
CA VAL A 54 -6.62 11.51 -4.80
C VAL A 54 -8.12 11.78 -4.65
N ASP A 55 -8.90 10.71 -4.65
CA ASP A 55 -10.33 10.79 -4.44
C ASP A 55 -10.67 11.31 -3.04
N ARG A 56 -11.65 12.19 -2.92
CA ARG A 56 -12.07 12.71 -1.61
C ARG A 56 -12.51 11.60 -0.66
N LEU A 57 -13.23 10.60 -1.15
CA LEU A 57 -13.64 9.46 -0.32
C LEU A 57 -12.43 8.64 0.14
N ALA A 58 -11.39 8.51 -0.68
CA ALA A 58 -10.17 7.81 -0.28
C ALA A 58 -9.47 8.51 0.90
N ILE A 59 -9.44 9.84 0.90
CA ILE A 59 -8.91 10.67 1.99
C ILE A 59 -9.76 10.49 3.26
N GLU A 60 -11.08 10.66 3.16
CA GLU A 60 -12.00 10.50 4.30
C GLU A 60 -11.91 9.10 4.92
N LEU A 61 -11.78 8.05 4.10
CA LEU A 61 -11.58 6.68 4.57
C LEU A 61 -10.23 6.50 5.27
N ALA A 62 -9.16 7.11 4.76
CA ALA A 62 -7.84 7.08 5.39
C ALA A 62 -7.86 7.74 6.78
N GLU A 63 -8.48 8.92 6.88
CA GLU A 63 -8.68 9.65 8.14
C GLU A 63 -9.52 8.84 9.12
N GLN A 64 -10.66 8.28 8.69
CA GLN A 64 -11.54 7.48 9.54
C GLN A 64 -10.83 6.24 10.11
N MET A 65 -9.96 5.61 9.31
CA MET A 65 -9.20 4.42 9.73
C MET A 65 -7.89 4.76 10.43
N GLN A 66 -7.51 6.04 10.53
CA GLN A 66 -6.21 6.50 11.04
C GLN A 66 -5.03 5.86 10.31
N ILE A 67 -5.15 5.72 8.99
CA ILE A 67 -4.10 5.17 8.13
C ILE A 67 -3.47 6.34 7.34
N PRO A 68 -2.16 6.60 7.48
CA PRO A 68 -1.46 7.54 6.62
C PRO A 68 -1.65 7.18 5.14
N LEU A 69 -2.04 8.15 4.32
CA LEU A 69 -2.21 8.01 2.88
C LEU A 69 -1.25 8.96 2.15
N ALA A 70 -0.37 8.38 1.34
CA ALA A 70 0.63 9.13 0.57
C ALA A 70 0.48 8.88 -0.93
N VAL A 71 1.04 9.80 -1.73
CA VAL A 71 1.15 9.65 -3.17
C VAL A 71 2.62 9.59 -3.55
N SER A 72 3.04 8.50 -4.19
CA SER A 72 4.36 8.42 -4.80
C SER A 72 4.34 9.06 -6.19
N LYS A 73 5.26 10.01 -6.42
CA LYS A 73 5.44 10.71 -7.69
C LYS A 73 6.54 10.11 -8.57
N MET A 74 6.98 8.89 -8.27
CA MET A 74 8.02 8.23 -9.05
C MET A 74 7.53 7.96 -10.48
N GLY A 75 8.45 8.06 -11.45
CA GLY A 75 8.09 8.01 -12.86
C GLY A 75 7.72 6.62 -13.37
N SER A 76 8.14 5.55 -12.69
CA SER A 76 7.86 4.17 -13.08
C SER A 76 7.83 3.23 -11.89
N ILE A 77 7.12 2.11 -12.07
CA ILE A 77 7.05 1.02 -11.10
C ILE A 77 8.43 0.36 -10.92
N ASP A 78 9.24 0.30 -11.98
CA ASP A 78 10.60 -0.25 -11.91
C ASP A 78 11.50 0.58 -11.01
N THR A 79 11.48 1.90 -11.15
CA THR A 79 12.25 2.80 -10.27
C THR A 79 11.73 2.72 -8.84
N LEU A 80 10.42 2.73 -8.63
CA LEU A 80 9.82 2.51 -7.31
C LEU A 80 10.31 1.22 -6.66
N THR A 81 10.30 0.12 -7.41
CA THR A 81 10.72 -1.20 -6.89
C THR A 81 12.22 -1.23 -6.60
N LYS A 82 13.03 -0.58 -7.45
CA LYS A 82 14.47 -0.45 -7.25
C LYS A 82 14.80 0.30 -5.96
N GLU A 83 14.22 1.48 -5.76
CA GLU A 83 14.48 2.30 -4.57
C GLU A 83 14.01 1.59 -3.29
N LEU A 84 12.84 0.92 -3.30
CA LEU A 84 12.36 0.15 -2.15
C LEU A 84 13.27 -1.03 -1.78
N ARG A 85 13.92 -1.66 -2.77
CA ARG A 85 14.87 -2.75 -2.52
C ARG A 85 16.22 -2.26 -2.03
N ALA A 86 16.61 -1.05 -2.42
CA ALA A 86 17.85 -0.42 -1.99
C ALA A 86 17.69 0.32 -0.64
N PHE A 87 16.46 0.46 -0.14
CA PHE A 87 16.18 1.14 1.10
C PHE A 87 16.65 0.31 2.30
N GLU A 88 17.63 0.84 3.02
CA GLU A 88 18.03 0.36 4.33
C GLU A 88 17.42 1.29 5.39
N PRO A 89 16.46 0.80 6.21
CA PRO A 89 15.93 1.58 7.31
C PRO A 89 17.06 1.88 8.31
N VAL A 90 17.13 3.14 8.75
CA VAL A 90 18.09 3.64 9.75
C VAL A 90 17.66 3.21 11.15
#